data_AF-A0A6G6Z4Y0-F1
#
_entry.id   AF-A0A6G6Z4Y0-F1
#
_cell.length_a   1.000
_cell.length_b   1.000
_cell.length_c   1.000
_cell.angle_alpha   90.00
_cell.angle_beta   90.00
_cell.angle_gamma   90.00
#
_symmetry.space_group_name_H-M   'P 1'
#
loop_
_entity.id
_entity.type
_entity.pdbx_description
1 polymer ?
#
loop_
_entity_poly.entity_id
_entity_poly.type
_entity_poly.pdbx_seq_one_letter_code
_entity_poly.pdbx_strand_id
1 'polypeptide(L)' 'MFTAAECREKAAEKLAQAERNIGHRQKRLRRDAEAWLVLAGIMDDCPKE' A
#
# COMPACT_ATOMS: atom_id res chain seq x y z
N MET A 1 13.86 6.39 -3.37
CA MET A 1 13.56 5.41 -2.31
C MET A 1 12.36 5.95 -1.58
N PHE A 2 11.23 5.25 -1.58
CA PHE A 2 10.09 5.67 -0.77
C PHE A 2 10.39 5.36 0.70
N THR A 3 9.85 6.14 1.61
CA THR A 3 9.87 5.85 3.04
C THR A 3 8.72 4.92 3.42
N ALA A 4 8.82 4.24 4.56
CA ALA A 4 7.71 3.43 5.11
C ALA A 4 6.41 4.25 5.25
N ALA A 5 6.51 5.53 5.60
CA ALA A 5 5.38 6.44 5.68
C ALA A 5 4.72 6.69 4.31
N GLU A 6 5.52 6.98 3.27
CA GLU A 6 5.00 7.18 1.91
C GLU A 6 4.35 5.92 1.34
N CYS A 7 4.88 4.73 1.67
CA CYS A 7 4.24 3.48 1.27
C CYS A 7 2.91 3.23 1.98
N ARG A 8 2.78 3.57 3.28
CA ARG A 8 1.48 3.52 3.99
C ARG A 8 0.48 4.51 3.41
N GLU A 9 0.91 5.72 3.07
CA GLU A 9 0.05 6.73 2.44
C GLU A 9 -0.46 6.23 1.08
N LYS A 10 0.44 5.70 0.23
CA LYS A 10 0.06 5.09 -1.06
C LYS A 10 -0.90 3.93 -0.90
N ALA A 11 -0.70 3.06 0.10
CA ALA A 11 -1.62 1.97 0.39
C ALA A 11 -3.02 2.50 0.76
N ALA A 12 -3.09 3.52 1.62
CA ALA A 12 -4.35 4.14 2.03
C ALA A 12 -5.08 4.77 0.84
N GLU A 13 -4.37 5.48 -0.06
CA GLU A 13 -4.95 6.02 -1.29
C GLU A 13 -5.56 4.90 -2.17
N LYS A 14 -4.86 3.77 -2.31
CA LYS A 14 -5.34 2.63 -3.11
C LYS A 14 -6.55 1.94 -2.48
N LEU A 15 -6.60 1.82 -1.14
CA LEU A 15 -7.78 1.31 -0.44
C LEU A 15 -8.99 2.25 -0.61
N ALA A 16 -8.81 3.55 -0.43
CA ALA A 16 -9.87 4.53 -0.63
C ALA A 16 -10.41 4.52 -2.08
N GLN A 17 -9.52 4.31 -3.06
CA GLN A 17 -9.94 4.09 -4.45
C GLN A 17 -10.70 2.77 -4.61
N ALA A 18 -10.26 1.69 -3.95
CA ALA A 18 -10.92 0.39 -4.01
C ALA A 18 -12.35 0.44 -3.46
N GLU A 19 -12.60 1.24 -2.42
CA GLU A 19 -13.95 1.42 -1.85
C GLU A 19 -14.91 2.09 -2.84
N ARG A 20 -14.41 2.99 -3.69
CA ARG A 20 -15.20 3.70 -4.70
C ARG A 20 -15.36 2.94 -6.02
N ASN A 21 -14.68 1.81 -6.18
CA ASN A 21 -14.70 0.99 -7.39
C ASN A 21 -15.38 -0.36 -7.11
N ILE A 22 -15.81 -1.04 -8.17
CA ILE A 22 -16.44 -2.37 -8.08
C ILE A 22 -15.76 -3.40 -9.00
N GLY A 23 -16.00 -4.67 -8.72
CA GLY A 23 -15.55 -5.78 -9.56
C GLY A 23 -14.02 -5.94 -9.63
N HIS A 24 -13.50 -6.21 -10.82
CA HIS A 24 -12.08 -6.50 -11.02
C HIS A 24 -11.16 -5.34 -10.60
N ARG A 25 -11.60 -4.09 -10.82
CA ARG A 25 -10.84 -2.89 -10.47
C ARG A 25 -10.67 -2.73 -8.97
N GLN A 26 -11.72 -3.00 -8.18
CA GLN A 26 -11.63 -3.03 -6.72
C GLN A 26 -10.64 -4.08 -6.23
N LYS A 27 -10.71 -5.31 -6.75
CA LYS A 27 -9.81 -6.40 -6.37
C LYS A 27 -8.35 -6.06 -6.67
N ARG A 28 -8.07 -5.45 -7.83
CA ARG A 28 -6.73 -4.99 -8.20
C ARG A 28 -6.23 -3.90 -7.25
N LEU A 29 -7.05 -2.91 -6.95
CA LEU A 29 -6.68 -1.81 -6.05
C LEU A 29 -6.40 -2.29 -4.61
N ARG A 30 -7.14 -3.29 -4.12
CA ARG A 30 -6.85 -3.94 -2.82
C ARG A 30 -5.49 -4.65 -2.84
N ARG A 31 -5.20 -5.45 -3.87
CA ARG A 31 -3.89 -6.12 -4.02
C ARG A 31 -2.74 -5.13 -4.12
N ASP A 32 -2.92 -4.04 -4.88
CA ASP A 32 -1.93 -2.98 -4.99
C ASP A 32 -1.67 -2.33 -3.63
N ALA A 33 -2.72 -2.09 -2.83
CA ALA A 33 -2.58 -1.57 -1.48
C ALA A 33 -1.83 -2.53 -0.54
N GLU A 34 -2.14 -3.82 -0.58
CA GLU A 34 -1.44 -4.86 0.19
C GLU A 34 0.05 -4.89 -0.16
N ALA A 35 0.41 -4.79 -1.43
CA ALA A 35 1.81 -4.73 -1.86
C ALA A 35 2.55 -3.52 -1.28
N TRP A 36 1.90 -2.35 -1.24
CA TRP A 36 2.46 -1.15 -0.60
C TRP A 36 2.63 -1.32 0.90
N LEU A 37 1.71 -1.99 1.60
CA LEU A 37 1.84 -2.27 3.03
C LEU A 37 2.98 -3.25 3.33
N VAL A 38 3.16 -4.28 2.51
CA VAL A 38 4.31 -5.19 2.63
C VAL A 38 5.62 -4.43 2.44
N LEU A 39 5.69 -3.55 1.43
CA LEU A 39 6.87 -2.71 1.21
C LEU A 39 7.14 -1.80 2.42
N ALA A 40 6.09 -1.22 3.00
CA ALA A 40 6.20 -0.42 4.22
C ALA A 40 6.73 -1.22 5.41
N GLY A 41 6.28 -2.47 5.59
CA GLY A 41 6.79 -3.38 6.62
C GLY A 41 8.27 -3.66 6.44
N ILE A 42 8.69 -4.06 5.23
CA ILE A 42 10.11 -4.34 4.92
C ILE A 42 11.03 -3.14 5.24
N MET A 43 10.54 -1.92 5.01
CA MET A 43 11.33 -0.70 5.29
C MET A 43 11.34 -0.30 6.78
N ASP A 44 10.34 -0.73 7.56
CA ASP A 44 10.29 -0.52 9.02
C ASP A 44 11.14 -1.58 9.74
N ASP A 45 11.13 -2.81 9.23
CA ASP A 45 11.97 -3.94 9.67
C ASP A 45 13.44 -3.82 9.24
N CYS A 46 13.79 -2.83 8.42
CA CYS A 46 15.18 -2.54 8.07
C CYS A 46 15.81 -1.76 9.25
N PRO A 47 16.71 -2.38 10.06
CA PRO A 47 17.34 -1.66 11.16
C PRO A 47 18.11 -0.47 10.58
N LYS A 48 17.85 0.71 11.13
CA LYS A 48 18.74 1.86 10.92
C LYS A 48 20.02 1.57 11.69
N GLU A 49 21.00 0.97 11.00
CA GLU A 49 22.39 0.95 11.44
C GLU A 49 23.00 2.37 11.42
#